data_AF-A0A1G6FGE5-F1
#
_entry.id   AF-A0A1G6FGE5-F1
#
_cell.length_a   1.000
_cell.length_b   1.000
_cell.length_c   1.000
_cell.angle_alpha   90.00
_cell.angle_beta   90.00
_cell.angle_gamma   90.00
#
_symmetry.space_group_name_H-M   'P 1'
#
loop_
_entity.id
_entity.type
_entity.pdbx_description
1 polymer ?
#
loop_
_entity_poly.entity_id
_entity_poly.type
_entity_poly.pdbx_seq_one_letter_code
_entity_poly.pdbx_strand_id
1 'polypeptide(L)' 'MFRYKSSDENVAVVDENGNITGVGAGTCDIYYYAVNGISKTLKVTVQ' A
#
# COMPACT_ATOMS: atom_id res chain seq x y z
N MET A 1 -4.90 15.83 -1.54
CA MET A 1 -3.62 15.11 -1.63
C MET A 1 -3.79 13.76 -0.96
N PHE A 2 -3.68 12.68 -1.73
CA PHE A 2 -3.72 11.32 -1.20
C PHE A 2 -2.30 10.90 -0.86
N ARG A 3 -2.10 10.17 0.25
CA ARG A 3 -0.79 9.65 0.63
C ARG A 3 -0.87 8.15 0.82
N TYR A 4 -0.03 7.44 0.10
CA TYR A 4 0.09 5.99 0.17
C TYR A 4 1.43 5.63 0.82
N LYS A 5 1.45 4.55 1.59
CA LYS A 5 2.67 4.02 2.20
C LYS A 5 2.58 2.51 2.26
N SER A 6 3.61 1.83 1.77
CA SER A 6 3.76 0.39 2.00
C SER A 6 4.54 0.13 3.29
N SER A 7 4.19 -0.94 4.00
CA SER A 7 4.99 -1.46 5.10
C SER A 7 6.25 -2.16 4.63
N ASP A 8 6.23 -2.74 3.42
CA ASP A 8 7.35 -3.49 2.85
C ASP A 8 7.32 -3.41 1.31
N GLU A 9 8.20 -2.56 0.76
CA GLU A 9 8.32 -2.33 -0.68
C GLU A 9 8.93 -3.52 -1.43
N ASN A 10 9.56 -4.48 -0.73
CA ASN A 10 10.06 -5.71 -1.35
C ASN A 10 8.94 -6.72 -1.62
N VAL A 11 7.81 -6.57 -0.94
CA VAL A 11 6.61 -7.42 -1.11
C VAL A 11 5.62 -6.72 -2.03
N ALA A 12 5.25 -5.47 -1.73
CA ALA A 12 4.42 -4.67 -2.63
C ALA A 12 4.71 -3.17 -2.52
N VAL A 13 4.68 -2.49 -3.66
CA VAL A 13 4.83 -1.04 -3.77
C VAL A 13 3.51 -0.41 -4.15
N VAL A 14 3.27 0.83 -3.72
CA VAL A 14 2.08 1.60 -4.08
C VAL A 14 2.50 2.95 -4.65
N ASP A 15 1.95 3.31 -5.81
CA ASP A 15 2.24 4.60 -6.46
C ASP A 15 1.35 5.74 -5.93
N GLU A 16 1.61 6.97 -6.41
CA GLU A 16 0.83 8.16 -6.02
C GLU A 16 -0.62 8.15 -6.52
N ASN A 17 -0.95 7.28 -7.48
CA ASN A 17 -2.29 7.07 -7.99
C ASN A 17 -3.05 5.98 -7.21
N GLY A 18 -2.38 5.27 -6.30
CA GLY A 18 -2.92 4.15 -5.54
C GLY A 18 -2.84 2.79 -6.24
N ASN A 19 -2.02 2.66 -7.28
CA ASN A 19 -1.76 1.38 -7.93
C ASN A 19 -0.78 0.57 -7.09
N ILE A 20 -1.19 -0.64 -6.69
CA ILE A 20 -0.38 -1.56 -5.89
C ILE A 20 0.25 -2.60 -6.82
N THR A 21 1.57 -2.71 -6.78
CA THR A 21 2.34 -3.69 -7.56
C THR A 21 3.02 -4.66 -6.61
N GLY A 22 2.75 -5.96 -6.76
CA GLY A 22 3.47 -7.01 -6.02
C GLY A 22 4.87 -7.20 -6.60
N VAL A 23 5.88 -7.15 -5.74
CA VAL A 23 7.30 -7.28 -6.10
C VAL A 23 7.82 -8.67 -5.74
N GLY A 24 7.44 -9.20 -4.59
CA GLY A 24 7.96 -10.45 -4.06
C GLY A 24 6.94 -11.18 -3.20
N ALA A 25 7.07 -12.50 -3.12
CA ALA A 25 6.19 -13.32 -2.31
C ALA A 25 6.35 -12.95 -0.82
N GLY A 26 5.23 -12.72 -0.14
CA GLY A 26 5.20 -12.21 1.22
C GLY A 26 3.86 -11.59 1.58
N THR A 27 3.77 -11.01 2.76
CA THR A 27 2.59 -10.26 3.20
C THR A 27 3.01 -8.89 3.71
N CYS A 28 2.36 -7.84 3.22
CA CYS A 28 2.62 -6.47 3.61
C CYS A 28 1.30 -5.69 3.79
N ASP A 29 1.36 -4.60 4.53
CA ASP A 29 0.24 -3.70 4.75
C ASP A 29 0.45 -2.40 3.98
N ILE A 30 -0.55 -2.01 3.19
CA ILE A 30 -0.61 -0.73 2.48
C ILE A 30 -1.50 0.23 3.28
N TYR A 31 -0.93 1.35 3.68
CA TYR A 31 -1.64 2.44 4.35
C TYR A 31 -2.04 3.50 3.34
N TYR A 32 -3.32 3.83 3.34
CA TYR A 32 -3.92 4.89 2.54
C TYR A 32 -4.40 6.01 3.46
N TYR A 33 -3.97 7.23 3.21
CA TYR A 33 -4.38 8.44 3.91
C TYR A 33 -5.04 9.41 2.92
N ALA A 34 -6.34 9.66 3.11
CA ALA A 34 -7.08 10.63 2.36
C ALA A 34 -7.11 11.98 3.08
N VAL A 35 -7.18 13.05 2.29
CA VAL A 35 -7.16 14.45 2.76
C VAL A 35 -8.29 14.79 3.72
N ASN A 36 -9.40 14.05 3.67
CA ASN A 36 -10.54 14.20 4.55
C ASN A 36 -10.38 13.48 5.91
N GLY A 37 -9.16 13.06 6.26
CA GLY A 37 -8.86 12.38 7.52
C GLY A 37 -9.22 10.88 7.53
N ILE A 38 -9.64 10.33 6.39
CA ILE A 38 -9.91 8.90 6.27
C ILE A 38 -8.59 8.16 6.05
N SER A 39 -8.28 7.23 6.95
CA SER A 39 -7.18 6.27 6.76
C SER A 39 -7.72 4.86 6.61
N LYS A 40 -7.21 4.11 5.62
CA LYS A 40 -7.47 2.67 5.48
C LYS A 40 -6.15 1.91 5.42
N THR A 41 -6.19 0.69 5.94
CA THR A 41 -5.09 -0.27 5.80
C THR A 41 -5.59 -1.42 4.94
N LEU A 42 -4.83 -1.78 3.90
CA LEU A 42 -5.06 -2.95 3.07
C LEU A 42 -3.94 -3.94 3.31
N LYS A 43 -4.31 -5.16 3.72
CA LYS A 43 -3.36 -6.27 3.81
C LYS A 43 -3.23 -6.92 2.44
N VAL A 44 -2.01 -7.00 1.93
CA VAL A 44 -1.68 -7.58 0.64
C VAL A 44 -0.84 -8.82 0.87
N THR A 45 -1.27 -9.94 0.31
CA THR A 45 -0.51 -11.20 0.30
C THR A 45 -0.16 -11.52 -1.14
N VAL A 46 1.13 -11.53 -1.43
CA VAL A 46 1.71 -11.94 -2.71
C VAL A 46 2.21 -13.36 -2.53
N GLN A 47 1.77 -14.27 -3.37
CA GLN A 47 2.07 -15.71 -3.29
C GLN A 47 2.30 -16.28 -4.69
#